data_AF-A0A4Y2BVU5-F1
#
_entry.id   AF-A0A4Y2BVU5-F1
#
_cell.length_a   1.000
_cell.length_b   1.000
_cell.length_c   1.000
_cell.angle_alpha   90.00
_cell.angle_beta   90.00
_cell.angle_gamma   90.00
#
_symmetry.space_group_name_H-M   'P 1'
#
loop_
_entity.id
_entity.type
_entity.pdbx_description
1 polymer ?
#
loop_
_entity_poly.entity_id
_entity_poly.type
_entity_poly.pdbx_seq_one_letter_code
_entity_poly.pdbx_strand_id
1 'polypeptide(L)'
;MLYSRVFQNHFLELSIGIGTVAIASLVTFHFIRKPRKKISRIIDTMDVFNKENVHIKNRDHVEEIVSQLIKGSASKLQIISDFDQTLSRIHKNGKQCATTYGIFKQSPLASDEYKKKSLGLFNHYHPIEVDPHLTKEEKEPYMIEWYTKSRNLMPSSGITKDCLPIMVEESNILLSKVYDKAKWIHSIHIVATAYSSIRSQPSCSCVVEESSPIKAQTLSVVFLF
;
A
#
# COMPACT_ATOMS: atom_id res chain seq x y z
N MET A 1 25.25 -80.48 -29.44
CA MET A 1 25.68 -79.07 -29.56
C MET A 1 24.64 -78.13 -30.19
N LEU A 2 23.68 -78.60 -31.00
CA LEU A 2 22.68 -77.73 -31.64
C LEU A 2 21.58 -77.23 -30.68
N TYR A 3 21.16 -78.03 -29.69
CA TYR A 3 20.06 -77.67 -28.77
C TYR A 3 20.41 -76.51 -27.81
N SER A 4 21.63 -76.47 -27.27
CA SER A 4 22.07 -75.35 -26.41
C SER A 4 22.12 -74.02 -27.16
N ARG A 5 22.47 -74.02 -28.46
CA ARG A 5 22.54 -72.79 -29.26
C ARG A 5 21.15 -72.21 -29.56
N VAL A 6 20.17 -73.07 -29.83
CA VAL A 6 18.78 -72.66 -30.04
C VAL A 6 18.17 -72.11 -28.75
N PHE A 7 18.39 -72.78 -27.62
CA PHE A 7 17.89 -72.32 -26.32
C PHE A 7 18.49 -70.99 -25.89
N GLN A 8 19.80 -70.79 -26.14
CA GLN A 8 20.51 -69.56 -25.82
C GLN A 8 20.05 -68.38 -26.70
N ASN A 9 19.76 -68.60 -27.98
CA ASN A 9 19.18 -67.59 -28.86
C ASN A 9 17.74 -67.23 -28.45
N HIS A 10 16.91 -68.20 -28.08
CA HIS A 10 15.54 -67.95 -27.61
C HIS A 10 15.49 -67.16 -26.30
N PHE A 11 16.43 -67.42 -25.39
CA PHE A 11 16.58 -66.66 -24.14
C PHE A 11 17.11 -65.24 -24.39
N LEU A 12 17.99 -65.06 -25.37
CA LEU A 12 18.47 -63.75 -25.80
C LEU A 12 17.34 -62.92 -26.42
N GLU A 13 16.49 -63.52 -27.25
CA GLU A 13 15.34 -62.82 -27.85
C GLU A 13 14.28 -62.42 -26.81
N LEU A 14 14.00 -63.29 -25.83
CA LEU A 14 13.10 -62.98 -24.71
C LEU A 14 13.64 -61.85 -23.82
N SER A 15 14.95 -61.86 -23.52
CA SER A 15 15.57 -60.80 -22.70
C SER A 15 15.60 -59.44 -23.41
N ILE A 16 15.84 -59.41 -24.73
CA ILE A 16 15.74 -58.20 -25.56
C ILE A 16 14.28 -57.71 -25.63
N GLY A 17 13.31 -58.61 -25.76
CA GLY A 17 11.87 -58.29 -25.75
C GLY A 17 11.41 -57.68 -24.42
N ILE A 18 11.85 -58.21 -23.28
CA ILE A 18 11.50 -57.65 -21.96
C ILE A 18 12.15 -56.28 -21.75
N GLY A 19 13.43 -56.13 -22.13
CA GLY A 19 14.16 -54.87 -22.01
C GLY A 19 13.53 -53.74 -22.83
N THR A 20 13.11 -54.04 -24.06
CA THR A 20 12.47 -53.05 -24.96
C THR A 20 11.09 -52.61 -24.46
N VAL A 21 10.28 -53.53 -23.94
CA VAL A 21 8.96 -53.21 -23.35
C VAL A 21 9.12 -52.37 -22.07
N ALA A 22 10.11 -52.68 -21.23
CA ALA A 22 10.39 -51.90 -20.02
C ALA A 22 10.83 -50.46 -20.35
N ILE A 23 11.71 -50.28 -21.34
CA ILE A 23 12.15 -48.96 -21.79
C ILE A 23 10.97 -48.18 -22.41
N ALA A 24 10.21 -48.81 -23.30
CA ALA A 24 9.04 -48.17 -23.92
C ALA A 24 8.00 -47.75 -22.86
N SER A 25 7.81 -48.55 -21.81
CA SER A 25 6.93 -48.26 -20.67
C SER A 25 7.47 -47.09 -19.82
N LEU A 26 8.78 -47.03 -19.58
CA LEU A 26 9.43 -45.94 -18.86
C LEU A 26 9.36 -44.62 -19.63
N VAL A 27 9.58 -44.67 -20.94
CA VAL A 27 9.52 -43.53 -21.85
C VAL A 27 8.08 -43.01 -21.93
N THR A 28 7.10 -43.89 -22.16
CA THR A 28 5.68 -43.48 -22.13
C THR A 28 5.27 -42.96 -20.75
N PHE A 29 5.71 -43.57 -19.65
CA PHE A 29 5.44 -43.06 -18.30
C PHE A 29 6.09 -41.69 -18.03
N HIS A 30 7.28 -41.43 -18.57
CA HIS A 30 7.94 -40.12 -18.50
C HIS A 30 7.20 -39.06 -19.32
N PHE A 31 6.73 -39.40 -20.52
CA PHE A 31 5.93 -38.50 -21.37
C PHE A 31 4.49 -38.29 -20.86
N ILE A 32 3.90 -39.26 -20.15
CA ILE A 32 2.56 -39.17 -19.54
C ILE A 32 2.59 -38.45 -18.19
N ARG A 33 3.76 -38.34 -17.54
CA ARG A 33 3.98 -37.50 -16.36
C ARG A 33 3.86 -36.02 -16.76
N LYS A 34 2.63 -35.51 -16.79
CA LYS A 34 2.39 -34.07 -16.77
C LYS A 34 3.14 -33.49 -15.57
N PRO A 35 3.90 -32.39 -15.71
CA PRO A 35 4.51 -31.74 -14.57
C PRO A 35 3.39 -31.44 -13.56
N ARG A 36 3.58 -31.84 -12.30
CA ARG A 36 2.64 -31.48 -11.23
C ARG A 36 2.49 -29.96 -11.30
N LYS A 37 1.29 -29.47 -11.64
CA LYS A 37 1.00 -28.04 -11.59
C LYS A 37 1.39 -27.59 -10.19
N LYS A 38 2.33 -26.65 -10.10
CA LYS A 38 2.73 -26.03 -8.85
C LYS A 38 1.45 -25.56 -8.16
N ILE A 39 1.24 -25.93 -6.90
CA ILE A 39 0.08 -25.47 -6.12
C ILE A 39 0.08 -23.95 -6.25
N SER A 40 -0.90 -23.42 -6.97
CA SER A 40 -0.99 -21.99 -7.24
C SER A 40 -1.70 -21.35 -6.06
N ARG A 41 -0.98 -20.49 -5.36
CA ARG A 41 -1.52 -19.68 -4.28
C ARG A 41 -2.63 -18.78 -4.81
N ILE A 42 -3.62 -18.42 -3.99
CA ILE A 42 -4.70 -17.50 -4.40
C ILE A 42 -4.11 -16.18 -4.89
N ILE A 43 -3.07 -15.69 -4.22
CA ILE A 43 -2.40 -14.44 -4.63
C ILE A 43 -1.63 -14.58 -5.94
N ASP A 44 -1.21 -15.80 -6.33
CA ASP A 44 -0.48 -16.02 -7.58
C ASP A 44 -1.43 -16.06 -8.79
N THR A 45 -2.73 -16.31 -8.58
CA THR A 45 -3.76 -16.28 -9.64
C THR A 45 -4.31 -14.89 -9.90
N MET A 46 -3.98 -13.90 -9.06
CA MET A 46 -4.46 -12.53 -9.18
C MET A 46 -3.38 -11.64 -9.81
N ASP A 47 -3.62 -11.14 -11.04
CA ASP A 47 -2.67 -10.31 -11.79
C ASP A 47 -2.14 -9.10 -11.00
N VAL A 48 -2.95 -8.54 -10.10
CA VAL A 48 -2.55 -7.39 -9.26
C VAL A 48 -1.35 -7.67 -8.37
N PHE A 49 -1.15 -8.90 -7.90
CA PHE A 49 -0.03 -9.30 -7.04
C PHE A 49 1.23 -9.71 -7.81
N ASN A 50 1.15 -9.73 -9.15
CA ASN A 50 2.22 -10.14 -10.05
C ASN A 50 2.79 -8.96 -10.86
N LYS A 51 2.37 -7.72 -10.56
CA LYS A 51 2.91 -6.51 -11.19
C LYS A 51 4.33 -6.24 -10.70
N GLU A 52 5.17 -5.67 -11.57
CA GLU A 52 6.58 -5.38 -11.28
C GLU A 52 6.79 -4.46 -10.07
N ASN A 53 5.83 -3.57 -9.82
CA ASN A 53 5.86 -2.61 -8.70
C ASN A 53 5.28 -3.17 -7.39
N VAL A 54 5.02 -4.48 -7.32
CA VAL A 54 4.52 -5.16 -6.12
C VAL A 54 5.61 -6.05 -5.54
N HIS A 55 6.12 -5.66 -4.38
CA HIS A 55 7.18 -6.39 -3.68
C HIS A 55 6.61 -7.00 -2.39
N ILE A 56 6.58 -8.33 -2.31
CA ILE A 56 6.05 -9.07 -1.16
C ILE A 56 7.18 -9.89 -0.53
N LYS A 57 7.54 -9.57 0.71
CA LYS A 57 8.61 -10.25 1.44
C LYS A 57 8.28 -11.73 1.73
N ASN A 58 7.07 -12.00 2.22
CA ASN A 58 6.60 -13.35 2.52
C ASN A 58 5.24 -13.60 1.85
N ARG A 59 5.26 -14.31 0.71
CA ARG A 59 4.05 -14.58 -0.08
C ARG A 59 3.10 -15.55 0.60
N ASP A 60 3.61 -16.54 1.33
CA ASP A 60 2.76 -17.53 2.02
C ASP A 60 1.97 -16.88 3.16
N HIS A 61 2.61 -15.99 3.92
CA HIS A 61 1.92 -15.23 4.96
C HIS A 61 0.85 -14.28 4.39
N VAL A 62 1.14 -13.60 3.27
CA VAL A 62 0.15 -12.73 2.63
C VAL A 62 -1.03 -13.52 2.09
N GLU A 63 -0.81 -14.72 1.55
CA GLU A 63 -1.91 -15.60 1.15
C GLU A 63 -2.80 -16.01 2.32
N GLU A 64 -2.20 -16.31 3.48
CA GLU A 64 -2.96 -16.62 4.69
C GLU A 64 -3.84 -15.43 5.09
N ILE A 65 -3.28 -14.21 5.14
CA ILE A 65 -4.02 -12.98 5.44
C ILE A 65 -5.17 -12.79 4.44
N VAL A 66 -4.90 -12.88 3.13
CA VAL A 66 -5.92 -12.71 2.08
C VAL A 66 -7.02 -13.76 2.24
N SER A 67 -6.67 -15.01 2.53
CA SER A 67 -7.62 -16.10 2.74
C SER A 67 -8.51 -15.84 3.96
N GLN A 68 -7.94 -15.31 5.05
CA GLN A 68 -8.69 -14.93 6.25
C GLN A 68 -9.64 -13.75 5.98
N LEU A 69 -9.21 -12.74 5.23
CA LEU A 69 -10.04 -11.60 4.83
C LEU A 69 -11.23 -12.05 3.97
N ILE A 70 -11.00 -12.95 3.00
CA ILE A 70 -12.06 -13.53 2.16
C ILE A 70 -13.06 -14.30 3.03
N LYS A 71 -12.59 -15.15 3.96
CA LYS A 71 -13.45 -15.89 4.90
C LYS A 71 -14.24 -14.98 5.83
N GLY A 72 -13.65 -13.85 6.24
CA GLY A 72 -14.29 -12.85 7.10
C GLY A 72 -15.42 -12.08 6.41
N SER A 73 -15.38 -11.98 5.09
CA SER A 73 -16.30 -11.20 4.25
C SER A 73 -16.32 -9.70 4.56
N ALA A 74 -17.10 -8.93 3.80
CA ALA A 74 -17.21 -7.48 3.99
C ALA A 74 -17.73 -7.07 5.38
N SER A 75 -18.51 -7.92 6.05
CA SER A 75 -19.10 -7.61 7.37
C SER A 75 -18.07 -7.49 8.50
N LYS A 76 -16.88 -8.07 8.31
CA LYS A 76 -15.77 -8.01 9.28
C LYS A 76 -14.59 -7.18 8.77
N LEU A 77 -14.71 -6.57 7.59
CA LEU A 77 -13.64 -5.79 6.99
C LEU A 77 -13.70 -4.35 7.50
N GLN A 78 -12.56 -3.86 7.98
CA GLN A 78 -12.33 -2.44 8.26
C GLN A 78 -11.07 -2.00 7.53
N ILE A 79 -11.07 -0.78 7.02
CA ILE A 79 -9.94 -0.21 6.29
C ILE A 79 -9.46 1.00 7.07
N ILE A 80 -8.19 0.97 7.45
CA ILE A 80 -7.45 2.08 8.07
C ILE A 80 -6.38 2.47 7.06
N SER A 81 -6.38 3.72 6.63
CA SER A 81 -5.44 4.23 5.63
C SER A 81 -5.00 5.64 5.97
N ASP A 82 -3.72 5.89 5.78
CA ASP A 82 -3.19 7.24 5.67
C ASP A 82 -3.73 7.93 4.41
N PHE A 83 -3.61 9.26 4.31
CA PHE A 83 -4.13 10.06 3.19
C PHE A 83 -3.02 10.52 2.24
N ASP A 84 -2.07 11.30 2.73
CA ASP A 84 -1.07 11.96 1.88
C ASP A 84 -0.14 10.93 1.26
N GLN A 85 -0.01 10.97 -0.08
CA GLN A 85 0.82 10.05 -0.86
C GLN A 85 0.41 8.56 -0.76
N THR A 86 -0.69 8.27 -0.05
CA THR A 86 -1.31 6.94 0.05
C THR A 86 -2.63 6.91 -0.72
N LEU A 87 -3.63 7.66 -0.27
CA LEU A 87 -4.88 7.88 -1.01
C LEU A 87 -4.69 8.96 -2.08
N SER A 88 -3.94 10.02 -1.75
CA SER A 88 -3.51 11.03 -2.71
C SER A 88 -2.29 10.54 -3.51
N ARG A 89 -2.17 11.02 -4.73
CA ARG A 89 -1.06 10.67 -5.64
C ARG A 89 0.23 11.31 -5.17
N ILE A 90 1.34 10.62 -5.42
CA ILE A 90 2.68 11.21 -5.28
C ILE A 90 3.02 12.06 -6.50
N HIS A 91 2.78 11.55 -7.71
CA HIS A 91 3.14 12.21 -8.97
C HIS A 91 2.02 12.11 -10.02
N LYS A 92 1.93 13.11 -10.89
CA LYS A 92 1.17 13.11 -12.15
C LYS A 92 2.05 13.65 -13.26
N ASN A 93 2.24 12.86 -14.32
CA ASN A 93 3.04 13.22 -15.50
C ASN A 93 4.45 13.72 -15.13
N GLY A 94 5.11 13.05 -14.18
CA GLY A 94 6.45 13.43 -13.71
C GLY A 94 6.48 14.61 -12.73
N LYS A 95 5.38 15.34 -12.51
CA LYS A 95 5.28 16.42 -11.53
C LYS A 95 4.74 15.91 -10.20
N GLN A 96 5.35 16.35 -9.09
CA GLN A 96 4.89 16.02 -7.74
C GLN A 96 3.50 16.67 -7.47
N CYS A 97 2.58 15.88 -6.92
CA CYS A 97 1.29 16.38 -6.46
C CYS A 97 1.42 16.98 -5.05
N ALA A 98 0.57 17.95 -4.72
CA ALA A 98 0.53 18.51 -3.38
C ALA A 98 0.13 17.47 -2.33
N THR A 99 0.75 17.57 -1.15
CA THR A 99 0.20 17.01 0.09
C THR A 99 -0.80 17.98 0.70
N THR A 100 -1.52 17.56 1.73
CA THR A 100 -2.44 18.41 2.50
C THR A 100 -1.74 19.67 3.01
N TYR A 101 -0.54 19.55 3.59
CA TYR A 101 0.28 20.71 3.96
C TYR A 101 0.82 21.50 2.76
N GLY A 102 1.05 20.82 1.63
CA GLY A 102 1.48 21.45 0.38
C GLY A 102 0.47 22.46 -0.16
N ILE A 103 -0.83 22.20 0.03
CA ILE A 103 -1.92 23.11 -0.37
C ILE A 103 -1.75 24.48 0.30
N PHE A 104 -1.49 24.50 1.61
CA PHE A 104 -1.29 25.75 2.36
C PHE A 104 -0.06 26.52 1.90
N LYS A 105 1.02 25.82 1.57
CA LYS A 105 2.27 26.43 1.10
C LYS A 105 2.15 27.04 -0.30
N GLN A 106 1.40 26.39 -1.18
CA GLN A 106 1.28 26.78 -2.59
C GLN A 106 0.14 27.77 -2.85
N SER A 107 -0.84 27.83 -1.95
CA SER A 107 -2.02 28.68 -2.12
C SER A 107 -1.65 30.18 -2.18
N PRO A 108 -2.18 30.94 -3.15
CA PRO A 108 -2.02 32.39 -3.18
C PRO A 108 -2.71 33.08 -1.99
N LEU A 109 -3.68 32.41 -1.34
CA LEU A 109 -4.42 32.95 -0.19
C LEU A 109 -3.63 32.94 1.12
N ALA A 110 -2.53 32.19 1.20
CA ALA A 110 -1.64 32.21 2.36
C ALA A 110 -0.70 33.42 2.32
N SER A 111 -0.51 34.08 3.46
CA SER A 111 0.42 35.20 3.61
C SER A 111 1.86 34.80 3.27
N ASP A 112 2.62 35.72 2.67
CA ASP A 112 4.03 35.47 2.31
C ASP A 112 4.90 35.24 3.55
N GLU A 113 4.59 35.91 4.66
CA GLU A 113 5.25 35.70 5.94
C GLU A 113 5.06 34.27 6.45
N TYR A 114 3.83 33.74 6.38
CA TYR A 114 3.54 32.36 6.74
C TYR A 114 4.30 31.38 5.84
N LYS A 115 4.28 31.59 4.52
CA LYS A 115 5.00 30.74 3.56
C LYS A 115 6.49 30.71 3.85
N LYS A 116 7.10 31.88 4.11
CA LYS A 116 8.53 32.00 4.43
C LYS A 116 8.87 31.25 5.73
N LYS A 117 8.10 31.42 6.80
CA LYS A 117 8.32 30.72 8.07
C LYS A 117 8.10 29.22 7.94
N SER A 118 7.05 28.80 7.23
CA SER A 118 6.72 27.40 6.96
C SER A 118 7.81 26.70 6.15
N LEU A 119 8.38 27.39 5.16
CA LEU A 119 9.54 26.91 4.41
C LEU A 119 10.79 26.80 5.29
N GLY A 120 11.02 27.76 6.18
CA GLY A 120 12.11 27.69 7.16
C GLY A 120 12.01 26.47 8.08
N LEU A 121 10.81 26.17 8.60
CA LEU A 121 10.55 24.96 9.37
C LEU A 121 10.82 23.70 8.53
N PHE A 122 10.30 23.64 7.31
CA PHE A 122 10.52 22.49 6.42
C PHE A 122 12.01 22.25 6.15
N ASN A 123 12.77 23.29 5.80
CA ASN A 123 14.20 23.16 5.50
C ASN A 123 15.03 22.69 6.70
N HIS A 124 14.57 22.95 7.92
CA HIS A 124 15.23 22.49 9.13
C HIS A 124 14.87 21.04 9.48
N TYR A 125 13.58 20.71 9.49
CA TYR A 125 13.10 19.42 10.02
C TYR A 125 13.00 18.30 8.99
N HIS A 126 12.76 18.61 7.72
CA HIS A 126 12.64 17.58 6.68
C HIS A 126 13.94 16.76 6.49
N PRO A 127 15.15 17.35 6.50
CA PRO A 127 16.39 16.57 6.47
C PRO A 127 16.50 15.57 7.62
N ILE A 128 16.00 15.93 8.81
CA ILE A 128 15.99 15.07 10.00
C ILE A 128 14.98 13.93 9.83
N GLU A 129 13.78 14.25 9.31
CA GLU A 129 12.72 13.26 9.02
C GLU A 129 13.23 12.14 8.10
N VAL A 130 13.94 12.50 7.03
CA VAL A 130 14.39 11.54 6.01
C VAL A 130 15.77 10.94 6.28
N ASP A 131 16.47 11.36 7.34
CA ASP A 131 17.83 10.89 7.65
C ASP A 131 17.84 9.37 7.91
N PRO A 132 18.53 8.54 7.10
CA PRO A 132 18.57 7.10 7.31
C PRO A 132 19.45 6.68 8.50
N HIS A 133 20.26 7.59 9.06
CA HIS A 133 21.16 7.31 10.18
C HIS A 133 20.53 7.55 11.54
N LEU A 134 19.40 8.26 11.59
CA LEU A 134 18.65 8.48 12.82
C LEU A 134 17.56 7.41 13.01
N THR A 135 17.47 6.89 14.23
CA THR A 135 16.40 5.99 14.66
C THR A 135 15.07 6.74 14.78
N LYS A 136 13.97 5.99 14.90
CA LYS A 136 12.65 6.61 15.07
C LYS A 136 12.56 7.39 16.38
N GLU A 137 13.14 6.83 17.43
CA GLU A 137 13.17 7.37 18.78
C GLU A 137 13.97 8.69 18.82
N GLU A 138 15.06 8.78 18.07
CA GLU A 138 15.83 10.02 17.92
C GLU A 138 15.08 11.09 17.12
N LYS A 139 14.30 10.70 16.11
CA LYS A 139 13.51 11.63 15.27
C LYS A 139 12.26 12.16 15.97
N GLU A 140 11.64 11.35 16.83
CA GLU A 140 10.37 11.66 17.49
C GLU A 140 10.31 13.07 18.12
N PRO A 141 11.26 13.50 18.97
CA PRO A 141 11.19 14.83 19.57
C PRO A 141 11.23 15.96 18.52
N TYR A 142 11.98 15.79 17.43
CA TYR A 142 12.02 16.76 16.34
C TYR A 142 10.71 16.82 15.56
N MET A 143 10.04 15.68 15.35
CA MET A 143 8.75 15.64 14.67
C MET A 143 7.65 16.30 15.52
N ILE A 144 7.67 16.08 16.84
CA ILE A 144 6.77 16.75 17.78
C ILE A 144 7.00 18.26 17.77
N GLU A 145 8.26 18.69 17.82
CA GLU A 145 8.61 20.11 17.79
C GLU A 145 8.20 20.76 16.46
N TRP A 146 8.47 20.09 15.34
CA TRP A 146 8.08 20.56 14.02
C TRP A 146 6.57 20.73 13.89
N TYR A 147 5.80 19.72 14.32
CA TYR A 147 4.35 19.77 14.31
C TYR A 147 3.82 20.92 15.16
N THR A 148 4.37 21.07 16.37
CA THR A 148 3.99 22.14 17.32
C THR A 148 4.26 23.52 16.75
N LYS A 149 5.45 23.75 16.18
CA LYS A 149 5.80 25.04 15.54
C LYS A 149 4.93 25.32 14.32
N SER A 150 4.65 24.31 13.50
CA SER A 150 3.81 24.46 12.30
C SER A 150 2.37 24.80 12.66
N ARG A 151 1.83 24.15 13.70
CA ARG A 151 0.49 24.44 14.26
C ARG A 151 0.42 25.87 14.79
N ASN A 152 1.38 26.28 15.60
CA ASN A 152 1.42 27.64 16.17
C ASN A 152 1.63 28.74 15.12
N LEU A 153 2.20 28.39 13.97
CA LEU A 153 2.38 29.29 12.84
C LEU A 153 1.09 29.50 12.04
N MET A 154 0.21 28.50 12.00
CA MET A 154 -1.00 28.49 11.15
C MET A 154 -1.94 29.70 11.35
N PRO A 155 -2.20 30.21 12.57
CA PRO A 155 -3.03 31.41 12.75
C PRO A 155 -2.51 32.65 12.02
N SER A 156 -1.20 32.74 11.77
CA SER A 156 -0.58 33.86 11.02
C SER A 156 -0.71 33.73 9.49
N SER A 157 -1.31 32.65 8.99
CA SER A 157 -1.47 32.42 7.55
C SER A 157 -2.47 33.34 6.88
N GLY A 158 -3.40 33.92 7.63
CA GLY A 158 -4.55 34.65 7.07
C GLY A 158 -5.61 33.75 6.42
N ILE A 159 -5.42 32.42 6.46
CA ILE A 159 -6.35 31.46 5.89
C ILE A 159 -7.52 31.26 6.85
N THR A 160 -8.73 31.47 6.34
CA THR A 160 -9.98 31.16 7.04
C THR A 160 -10.56 29.85 6.54
N LYS A 161 -11.54 29.29 7.25
CA LYS A 161 -12.20 28.05 6.86
C LYS A 161 -12.84 28.13 5.47
N ASP A 162 -13.34 29.31 5.10
CA ASP A 162 -14.00 29.54 3.81
C ASP A 162 -13.02 29.59 2.63
N CYS A 163 -11.72 29.76 2.91
CA CYS A 163 -10.67 29.64 1.89
C CYS A 163 -10.41 28.18 1.50
N LEU A 164 -10.69 27.21 2.38
CA LEU A 164 -10.29 25.81 2.18
C LEU A 164 -10.86 25.18 0.90
N PRO A 165 -12.15 25.36 0.53
CA PRO A 165 -12.66 24.81 -0.72
C PRO A 165 -11.91 25.35 -1.94
N ILE A 166 -11.65 26.66 -1.98
CA ILE A 166 -10.92 27.32 -3.07
C ILE A 166 -9.50 26.78 -3.15
N MET A 167 -8.81 26.68 -2.01
CA MET A 167 -7.45 26.16 -1.93
C MET A 167 -7.35 24.72 -2.44
N VAL A 168 -8.30 23.87 -2.08
CA VAL A 168 -8.33 22.48 -2.54
C VAL A 168 -8.58 22.42 -4.04
N GLU A 169 -9.56 23.20 -4.54
CA GLU A 169 -9.93 23.26 -5.95
C GLU A 169 -8.79 23.74 -6.85
N GLU A 170 -8.05 24.76 -6.42
CA GLU A 170 -6.92 25.33 -7.18
C GLU A 170 -5.63 24.51 -7.05
N SER A 171 -5.56 23.62 -6.06
CA SER A 171 -4.37 22.80 -5.84
C SER A 171 -4.21 21.70 -6.88
N ASN A 172 -2.99 21.17 -6.98
CA ASN A 172 -2.73 19.98 -7.79
C ASN A 172 -2.84 18.67 -6.98
N ILE A 173 -3.55 18.67 -5.84
CA ILE A 173 -3.82 17.43 -5.10
C ILE A 173 -4.75 16.54 -5.91
N LEU A 174 -4.48 15.24 -5.93
CA LEU A 174 -5.25 14.30 -6.73
C LEU A 174 -5.36 12.97 -6.03
N LEU A 175 -6.55 12.36 -6.05
CA LEU A 175 -6.72 10.99 -5.58
C LEU A 175 -6.07 9.98 -6.55
N SER A 176 -5.56 8.89 -6.00
CA SER A 176 -5.08 7.77 -6.79
C SER A 176 -6.21 7.15 -7.60
N LYS A 177 -5.85 6.61 -8.77
CA LYS A 177 -6.77 6.03 -9.79
C LYS A 177 -7.69 4.96 -9.20
N VAL A 178 -7.23 4.28 -8.15
CA VAL A 178 -7.95 3.21 -7.45
C VAL A 178 -9.15 3.78 -6.68
N TYR A 179 -8.99 4.95 -6.06
CA TYR A 179 -10.01 5.56 -5.22
C TYR A 179 -10.98 6.42 -6.03
N ASP A 180 -10.51 7.09 -7.08
CA ASP A 180 -11.36 7.90 -7.97
C ASP A 180 -12.58 7.15 -8.55
N LYS A 181 -12.51 5.81 -8.63
CA LYS A 181 -13.59 4.95 -9.15
C LYS A 181 -14.25 4.04 -8.10
N ALA A 182 -13.80 4.12 -6.84
CA ALA A 182 -14.22 3.20 -5.79
C ALA A 182 -15.50 3.67 -5.11
N LYS A 183 -16.65 3.06 -5.46
CA LYS A 183 -17.93 3.28 -4.75
C LYS A 183 -17.92 2.83 -3.28
N TRP A 184 -16.91 2.04 -2.87
CA TRP A 184 -16.73 1.52 -1.52
C TRP A 184 -16.01 2.50 -0.57
N ILE A 185 -15.63 3.70 -1.03
CA ILE A 185 -14.99 4.72 -0.19
C ILE A 185 -15.82 5.06 1.06
N HIS A 186 -17.14 4.96 0.98
CA HIS A 186 -18.05 5.18 2.12
C HIS A 186 -17.82 4.23 3.31
N SER A 187 -17.12 3.11 3.09
CA SER A 187 -16.76 2.13 4.12
C SER A 187 -15.32 2.26 4.62
N ILE A 188 -14.56 3.25 4.11
CA ILE A 188 -13.22 3.54 4.59
C ILE A 188 -13.34 4.45 5.80
N HIS A 189 -12.93 3.96 6.97
CA HIS A 189 -12.61 4.85 8.06
C HIS A 189 -11.25 5.45 7.72
N ILE A 190 -11.26 6.66 7.15
CA ILE A 190 -10.04 7.44 7.01
C ILE A 190 -9.63 7.82 8.42
N VAL A 191 -8.83 6.97 9.05
CA VAL A 191 -8.02 7.37 10.18
C VAL A 191 -6.93 8.23 9.56
N ALA A 192 -7.25 9.50 9.34
CA ALA A 192 -6.25 10.49 9.01
C ALA A 192 -5.28 10.51 10.18
N THR A 193 -4.13 9.89 9.98
CA THR A 193 -3.05 9.78 10.93
C THR A 193 -2.47 11.18 11.20
N ALA A 194 -3.10 11.95 12.09
CA ALA A 194 -2.34 12.52 13.19
C ALA A 194 -2.50 11.51 14.34
N TYR A 195 -1.71 10.43 14.27
CA TYR A 195 -1.67 9.47 15.36
C TYR A 195 -1.34 10.26 16.64
N SER A 196 -2.20 10.08 17.61
CA SER A 196 -2.22 10.75 18.90
C SER A 196 -0.84 10.81 19.56
N SER A 197 -0.26 12.01 19.65
CA SER A 197 0.65 12.37 20.76
C SER A 197 0.15 13.57 21.57
N ILE A 198 -1.07 14.07 21.32
CA ILE A 198 -1.65 15.20 22.07
C ILE A 198 -3.07 14.84 22.49
N ARG A 199 -3.21 13.96 23.49
CA ARG A 199 -4.50 13.67 24.13
C ARG A 199 -4.77 14.57 25.35
N SER A 200 -4.10 15.72 25.47
CA SER A 200 -4.17 16.54 26.70
C SER A 200 -3.83 18.02 26.50
N GLN A 201 -4.49 18.72 25.58
CA GLN A 201 -4.44 20.19 25.52
C GLN A 201 -5.88 20.76 25.42
N PRO A 202 -6.40 21.43 26.47
CA PRO A 202 -7.80 21.87 26.56
C PRO A 202 -8.11 23.19 25.82
N SER A 203 -7.21 23.70 24.97
CA SER A 203 -7.30 25.05 24.41
C SER A 203 -7.79 25.13 22.95
N CYS A 204 -8.13 24.02 22.30
CA CYS A 204 -8.62 24.05 20.92
C CYS A 204 -10.12 23.77 20.84
N SER A 205 -10.89 24.82 20.52
CA SER A 205 -12.34 24.77 20.29
C SER A 205 -12.73 24.08 18.97
N CYS A 206 -11.92 23.14 18.49
CA CYS A 206 -12.11 22.42 17.23
C CYS A 206 -12.02 20.90 17.47
N VAL A 207 -12.71 20.41 18.51
CA VAL A 207 -12.91 18.96 18.69
C VAL A 207 -14.10 18.57 17.81
N VAL A 208 -13.86 17.79 16.76
CA VAL A 208 -14.93 17.16 15.99
C VAL A 208 -15.44 15.99 16.83
N GLU A 209 -16.70 16.07 17.25
CA GLU A 209 -17.41 14.95 17.87
C GLU A 209 -17.41 13.72 16.97
N GLU A 210 -17.24 12.56 17.58
CA GLU A 210 -17.32 11.24 16.97
C GLU A 210 -18.75 10.98 16.47
N SER A 211 -19.07 11.41 15.24
CA SER A 211 -20.34 11.07 14.61
C SER A 211 -20.22 9.75 13.85
N SER A 212 -20.80 8.69 14.41
CA SER A 212 -21.19 7.50 13.66
C SER A 212 -22.38 7.79 12.72
N PRO A 213 -22.73 6.86 11.83
CA PRO A 213 -22.31 6.79 10.44
C PRO A 213 -23.17 7.69 9.54
N ILE A 214 -22.64 8.79 9.02
CA ILE A 214 -23.40 9.71 8.14
C ILE A 214 -22.82 9.77 6.72
N LYS A 215 -23.74 9.48 5.79
CA LYS A 215 -23.87 9.89 4.38
C LYS A 215 -22.72 10.70 3.78
N ALA A 216 -22.26 10.17 2.64
CA ALA A 216 -21.55 10.86 1.58
C ALA A 216 -22.05 12.30 1.38
N GLN A 217 -21.23 13.28 1.77
CA GLN A 217 -21.19 14.61 1.14
C GLN A 217 -20.05 15.51 1.64
N THR A 218 -19.29 15.09 2.63
CA THR A 218 -18.09 15.81 3.02
C THR A 218 -16.99 14.77 3.11
N LEU A 219 -16.02 14.85 2.21
CA LEU A 219 -14.66 14.45 2.57
C LEU A 219 -14.29 15.36 3.73
N SER A 220 -14.71 14.97 4.94
CA SER A 220 -14.11 15.42 6.18
C SER A 220 -12.71 14.84 6.13
N VAL A 221 -11.83 15.48 5.36
CA VAL A 221 -10.41 15.51 5.67
C VAL A 221 -10.41 16.08 7.07
N VAL A 222 -10.31 15.20 8.06
CA VAL A 222 -10.20 15.58 9.46
C VAL A 222 -8.85 16.29 9.55
N PHE A 223 -8.88 17.59 9.32
CA PHE A 223 -7.86 18.48 9.85
C PHE A 223 -8.07 18.46 11.36
N LEU A 224 -7.28 17.65 12.05
CA LEU A 224 -7.04 17.85 13.47
C LEU A 224 -6.28 19.17 13.62
N PHE A 225 -7.02 20.28 13.56
CA PHE A 225 -6.50 21.62 13.83
C PHE A 225 -6.15 21.83 15.28
#